data_AF-A0A852WRE0-F1
#
_entry.id   AF-A0A852WRE0-F1
#
_cell.length_a   1.000
_cell.length_b   1.000
_cell.length_c   1.000
_cell.angle_alpha   90.00
_cell.angle_beta   90.00
_cell.angle_gamma   90.00
#
_symmetry.space_group_name_H-M   'P 1'
#
loop_
_entity.id
_entity.type
_entity.pdbx_description
1 polymer ?
#
loop_
_entity_poly.entity_id
_entity_poly.type
_entity_poly.pdbx_seq_one_letter_code
_entity_poly.pdbx_strand_id
1 'polypeptide(L)'
;MTYDEIAAELGYANRGTVFRIVRDALIERQDEAVDSLRFLESQRLDALQAALWDKAMSGDVNAARSILGVITARVRLLGLEGTSGGDESSMPRTVVVPPTV
;
A
#
# COMPACT_ATOMS: atom_id res chain seq x y z
N MET A 1 -28.61 -15.77 -8.88
CA MET A 1 -27.55 -16.65 -9.39
C MET A 1 -26.57 -16.94 -8.27
N THR A 2 -26.37 -18.20 -7.93
CA THR A 2 -25.51 -18.69 -6.84
C THR A 2 -24.16 -19.14 -7.38
N TYR A 3 -23.15 -19.30 -6.51
CA TYR A 3 -21.84 -19.82 -6.94
C TYR A 3 -21.89 -21.26 -7.46
N ASP A 4 -22.87 -22.06 -7.01
CA ASP A 4 -23.12 -23.41 -7.50
C ASP A 4 -23.69 -23.37 -8.94
N GLU A 5 -24.62 -22.46 -9.21
CA GLU A 5 -25.17 -22.24 -10.56
C GLU A 5 -24.09 -21.75 -11.54
N ILE A 6 -23.23 -20.82 -11.10
CA ILE A 6 -22.10 -20.31 -11.90
C ILE A 6 -21.08 -21.42 -12.16
N ALA A 7 -20.81 -22.28 -11.18
CA ALA A 7 -19.89 -23.40 -11.36
C ALA A 7 -20.42 -24.39 -12.40
N ALA A 8 -21.72 -24.71 -12.36
CA ALA A 8 -22.36 -25.58 -13.34
C ALA A 8 -22.37 -24.98 -14.75
N GLU A 9 -22.63 -23.67 -14.88
CA GLU A 9 -22.65 -22.97 -16.17
C GLU A 9 -21.24 -22.85 -16.80
N LEU A 10 -20.23 -22.54 -15.99
CA LEU A 10 -18.85 -22.32 -16.45
C LEU A 10 -18.00 -23.60 -16.48
N GLY A 11 -18.57 -24.75 -16.13
CA GLY A 11 -17.88 -26.04 -16.14
C GLY A 11 -16.85 -26.22 -15.01
N TYR A 12 -16.97 -25.47 -13.91
CA TYR A 12 -16.12 -25.66 -12.74
C TYR A 12 -16.62 -26.83 -11.87
N ALA A 13 -15.68 -27.69 -11.45
CA ALA A 13 -15.98 -28.87 -10.65
C ALA A 13 -16.52 -28.56 -9.24
N ASN A 14 -16.26 -27.36 -8.69
CA ASN A 14 -16.77 -26.98 -7.38
C ASN A 14 -17.03 -25.47 -7.25
N ARG A 15 -18.01 -25.13 -6.39
CA ARG A 15 -18.34 -23.75 -6.01
C ARG A 15 -17.20 -23.01 -5.31
N GLY A 16 -16.29 -23.74 -4.65
CA GLY A 16 -15.16 -23.15 -3.92
C GLY A 16 -14.19 -22.43 -4.85
N THR A 17 -14.01 -22.95 -6.07
CA THR A 17 -13.19 -22.34 -7.12
C THR A 17 -13.80 -21.05 -7.61
N VAL A 18 -15.11 -21.04 -7.88
CA VAL A 18 -15.84 -19.83 -8.30
C VAL A 18 -15.81 -18.77 -7.20
N PHE A 19 -16.08 -19.15 -5.95
CA PHE A 19 -16.00 -18.24 -4.80
C PHE A 19 -14.62 -17.59 -4.68
N ARG A 20 -13.54 -18.37 -4.83
CA ARG A 20 -12.17 -17.88 -4.79
C ARG A 20 -11.90 -16.89 -5.92
N ILE A 21 -12.26 -17.22 -7.16
CA ILE A 21 -12.08 -16.32 -8.32
C ILE A 21 -12.81 -14.99 -8.10
N VAL A 22 -14.07 -15.04 -7.66
CA VAL A 22 -14.87 -13.84 -7.42
C VAL A 22 -14.29 -13.02 -6.27
N ARG A 23 -13.88 -13.67 -5.17
CA ARG A 23 -13.22 -12.99 -4.06
C ARG A 23 -11.91 -12.33 -4.51
N ASP A 24 -11.08 -13.03 -5.26
CA ASP A 24 -9.78 -12.53 -5.71
C ASP A 24 -9.98 -11.33 -6.67
N ALA A 25 -10.97 -11.39 -7.58
CA ALA A 25 -11.33 -10.27 -8.45
C ALA A 25 -11.89 -9.05 -7.68
N LEU A 26 -12.62 -9.29 -6.58
CA LEU A 26 -13.08 -8.20 -5.71
C LEU A 26 -11.92 -7.53 -4.97
N ILE A 27 -10.95 -8.31 -4.51
CA ILE A 27 -9.72 -7.80 -3.87
C ILE A 27 -8.90 -7.01 -4.89
N GLU A 28 -8.65 -7.57 -6.06
CA GLU A 28 -7.90 -6.91 -7.14
C GLU A 28 -8.53 -5.56 -7.53
N ARG A 29 -9.85 -5.54 -7.72
CA ARG A 29 -10.58 -4.28 -7.99
C ARG A 29 -10.47 -3.29 -6.84
N GLN A 30 -10.47 -3.77 -5.59
CA GLN A 30 -10.28 -2.91 -4.43
C GLN A 30 -8.87 -2.32 -4.41
N ASP A 31 -7.84 -3.12 -4.71
CA ASP A 31 -6.45 -2.68 -4.80
C ASP A 31 -6.27 -1.64 -5.91
N GLU A 32 -6.83 -1.86 -7.10
CA GLU A 32 -6.83 -0.88 -8.20
C GLU A 32 -7.48 0.45 -7.81
N ALA A 33 -8.61 0.40 -7.08
CA ALA A 33 -9.31 1.60 -6.61
C ALA A 33 -8.48 2.35 -5.57
N VAL A 34 -7.80 1.64 -4.67
CA VAL A 34 -6.91 2.23 -3.67
C VAL A 34 -5.70 2.87 -4.37
N ASP A 35 -5.10 2.22 -5.36
CA ASP A 35 -3.97 2.76 -6.09
C ASP A 35 -4.34 3.97 -6.93
N SER A 36 -5.52 3.96 -7.55
CA SER A 36 -6.07 5.13 -8.25
C SER A 36 -6.25 6.33 -7.31
N LEU A 37 -6.73 6.09 -6.09
CA LEU A 37 -6.85 7.12 -5.07
C LEU A 37 -5.49 7.63 -4.59
N ARG A 38 -4.53 6.73 -4.32
CA ARG A 38 -3.15 7.10 -3.98
C ARG A 38 -2.51 7.96 -5.06
N PHE A 39 -2.70 7.61 -6.33
CA PHE A 39 -2.19 8.37 -7.46
C PHE A 39 -2.81 9.77 -7.55
N LEU A 40 -4.13 9.89 -7.38
CA LEU A 40 -4.81 11.18 -7.36
C LEU A 40 -4.32 12.08 -6.21
N GLU A 41 -4.19 11.53 -5.01
CA GLU A 41 -3.69 12.28 -3.86
C GLU A 41 -2.21 12.68 -4.03
N SER A 42 -1.39 11.81 -4.62
CA SER A 42 -0.01 12.14 -4.97
C SER A 42 0.06 13.37 -5.89
N GLN A 43 -0.76 13.41 -6.95
CA GLN A 43 -0.84 14.56 -7.86
C GLN A 43 -1.32 15.84 -7.17
N ARG A 44 -2.30 15.74 -6.26
CA ARG A 44 -2.76 16.90 -5.47
C ARG A 44 -1.64 17.45 -4.58
N LEU A 45 -0.88 16.57 -3.94
CA LEU A 45 0.27 16.94 -3.12
C LEU A 45 1.40 17.54 -3.99
N ASP A 46 1.64 17.02 -5.20
CA ASP A 46 2.60 17.59 -6.16
C ASP A 46 2.23 19.03 -6.52
N ALA A 47 0.95 19.27 -6.84
CA ALA A 47 0.46 20.60 -7.16
C ALA A 47 0.59 21.58 -5.99
N LEU A 48 0.25 21.17 -4.77
CA LEU A 48 0.42 21.98 -3.56
C LEU A 48 1.89 22.31 -3.29
N GLN A 49 2.78 21.32 -3.44
CA GLN A 49 4.20 21.52 -3.26
C GLN A 49 4.74 22.51 -4.29
N ALA A 50 4.45 22.32 -5.58
CA ALA A 50 4.89 23.21 -6.65
C ALA A 50 4.41 24.65 -6.44
N ALA A 51 3.15 24.86 -6.02
CA ALA A 51 2.58 26.18 -5.80
C ALA A 51 3.24 26.97 -4.65
N LEU A 52 3.80 26.27 -3.66
CA LEU A 52 4.39 26.90 -2.46
C LEU A 52 5.92 26.89 -2.47
N TRP A 53 6.55 26.07 -3.32
CA TRP A 53 7.99 25.78 -3.27
C TRP A 53 8.86 27.03 -3.31
N ASP A 54 8.70 27.86 -4.33
CA ASP A 54 9.52 29.05 -4.51
C ASP A 54 9.38 30.03 -3.34
N LYS A 55 8.15 30.17 -2.82
CA LYS A 55 7.85 31.04 -1.67
C LYS A 55 8.47 30.51 -0.37
N ALA A 56 8.45 29.21 -0.15
CA ALA A 56 9.12 28.60 1.00
C ALA A 56 10.64 28.75 0.90
N MET A 57 11.21 28.53 -0.29
CA MET A 57 12.65 28.66 -0.54
C MET A 57 13.13 30.12 -0.45
N SER A 58 12.25 31.10 -0.67
CA SER A 58 12.54 32.52 -0.42
C SER A 58 12.48 32.92 1.06
N GLY A 59 12.28 31.97 1.98
CA GLY A 59 12.31 32.20 3.42
C GLY A 59 10.95 32.53 4.07
N ASP A 60 9.83 32.39 3.35
CA ASP A 60 8.51 32.53 3.99
C ASP A 60 8.26 31.32 4.92
N VAL A 61 8.30 31.59 6.22
CA VAL A 61 8.17 30.56 7.27
C VAL A 61 6.80 29.85 7.23
N ASN A 62 5.74 30.55 6.82
CA ASN A 62 4.41 29.94 6.73
C ASN A 62 4.33 29.00 5.53
N ALA A 63 4.87 29.40 4.37
CA ALA A 63 4.97 28.51 3.21
C ALA A 63 5.85 27.29 3.52
N ALA A 64 6.98 27.47 4.20
CA ALA A 64 7.84 26.37 4.63
C ALA A 64 7.10 25.39 5.56
N ARG A 65 6.33 25.90 6.54
CA ARG A 65 5.49 25.06 7.41
C ARG A 65 4.45 24.28 6.62
N SER A 66 3.78 24.92 5.65
CA SER A 66 2.81 24.25 4.78
C SER A 66 3.45 23.14 3.94
N ILE A 67 4.63 23.37 3.36
CA ILE A 67 5.37 22.35 2.60
C ILE A 67 5.79 21.17 3.47
N LEU A 68 6.25 21.41 4.70
CA LEU A 68 6.56 20.31 5.64
C LEU A 68 5.33 19.43 5.90
N GLY A 69 4.14 20.02 5.99
CA GLY A 69 2.88 19.28 6.07
C GLY A 69 2.61 18.42 4.83
N VAL A 70 2.81 18.99 3.63
CA VAL A 70 2.68 18.28 2.35
C VAL A 70 3.66 17.10 2.26
N ILE A 71 4.92 17.31 2.62
CA ILE A 71 5.96 16.27 2.64
C ILE A 71 5.58 15.16 3.63
N THR A 72 5.13 15.51 4.83
CA THR A 72 4.70 14.53 5.84
C THR A 72 3.53 13.68 5.33
N ALA A 73 2.54 14.31 4.70
CA ALA A 73 1.42 13.60 4.09
C ALA A 73 1.88 12.64 2.98
N ARG A 74 2.84 13.05 2.15
CA ARG A 74 3.41 12.21 1.09
C ARG A 74 4.17 11.01 1.65
N VAL A 75 5.02 11.24 2.66
CA VAL A 75 5.77 10.17 3.35
C VAL A 75 4.81 9.10 3.89
N ARG A 76 3.70 9.51 4.49
CA ARG A 76 2.65 8.60 4.97
C ARG A 76 1.93 7.88 3.84
N LEU A 77 1.54 8.61 2.79
CA LEU A 77 0.84 8.03 1.64
C LEU A 77 1.67 6.95 0.94
N LEU A 78 2.99 7.15 0.87
CA LEU A 78 3.95 6.23 0.24
C LEU A 78 4.53 5.18 1.19
N GLY A 79 4.15 5.19 2.47
CA GLY A 79 4.71 4.26 3.47
C GLY A 79 6.21 4.44 3.73
N LEU A 80 6.75 5.64 3.50
CA LEU A 80 8.16 5.98 3.72
C LEU A 80 8.43 6.45 5.16
N GLU A 81 7.39 6.55 5.99
CA GLU A 81 7.56 6.81 7.42
C GLU A 81 8.30 5.60 8.00
N GLY A 82 9.51 5.84 8.51
CA GLY A 82 10.38 4.77 8.94
C GLY A 82 9.65 3.80 9.85
N THR A 83 9.49 2.56 9.40
CA THR A 83 9.68 1.44 10.32
C THR A 83 11.13 1.57 10.75
N SER A 84 11.36 2.26 11.87
CA SER A 84 12.56 2.05 12.67
C SER A 84 12.68 0.55 12.79
N GLY A 85 13.66 -0.03 12.09
CA GLY A 85 13.71 -1.45 11.78
C GLY A 85 13.23 -2.27 12.97
N GLY A 86 12.06 -2.89 12.80
CA GLY A 86 11.81 -4.17 13.42
C GLY A 86 12.90 -5.07 12.85
N ASP A 87 14.02 -5.09 13.57
CA ASP A 87 15.15 -5.94 13.29
C ASP A 87 14.64 -7.39 13.36
N GLU A 88 14.16 -7.93 12.23
CA GLU A 88 13.90 -9.35 12.12
C GLU A 88 15.20 -10.17 12.30
N SER A 89 16.37 -9.50 12.28
CA SER A 89 17.65 -10.11 12.70
C SER A 89 17.80 -10.21 14.22
N SER A 90 16.88 -9.64 15.01
CA SER A 90 16.79 -9.72 16.47
C SER A 90 15.65 -10.64 16.94
N MET A 91 15.34 -11.68 16.17
CA MET A 91 14.64 -12.85 16.70
C MET A 91 15.69 -13.91 17.06
N PRO A 92 15.81 -14.34 18.33
CA PRO A 92 16.77 -15.38 18.69
C PRO A 92 16.40 -16.67 17.94
N ARG A 93 17.20 -17.02 16.93
CA ARG A 93 17.06 -18.29 16.18
C ARG A 93 17.84 -19.38 16.89
N THR A 94 17.13 -20.40 17.36
CA THR A 94 17.75 -21.62 17.87
C THR A 94 18.38 -22.40 16.72
N VAL A 95 19.71 -22.54 16.73
CA VAL A 95 20.43 -23.41 15.79
C VAL A 95 20.60 -24.78 16.44
N VAL A 96 20.06 -25.82 15.80
CA VAL A 96 20.30 -27.22 16.19
C VAL A 96 21.55 -27.71 15.47
N VAL A 97 22.62 -27.95 16.21
CA VAL A 97 23.85 -28.57 15.67
C VAL A 97 23.75 -30.09 15.84
N PRO A 98 23.77 -30.89 14.75
CA PRO A 98 23.77 -32.34 14.87
C PRO A 98 25.13 -32.84 15.41
N PRO A 99 25.15 -33.93 16.19
CA PRO A 99 26.37 -34.44 16.81
C PRO A 99 27.35 -34.96 15.74
N THR A 100 28.61 -34.55 15.86
CA THR A 100 29.71 -35.06 15.05
C THR A 100 29.99 -36.52 15.43
N VAL A 101 29.93 -37.41 14.43
CA VAL A 101 30.28 -38.85 14.54
C VAL A 101 31.79 -39.01 14.67
#